data_AF-A0A8T4GV68-F1
#
_entry.id   AF-A0A8T4GV68-F1
#
_cell.length_a   1.000
_cell.length_b   1.000
_cell.length_c   1.000
_cell.angle_alpha   90.00
_cell.angle_beta   90.00
_cell.angle_gamma   90.00
#
_symmetry.space_group_name_H-M   'P 1'
#
loop_
_entity.id
_entity.type
_entity.pdbx_description
1 polymer ?
#
loop_
_entity_poly.entity_id
_entity_poly.type
_entity_poly.pdbx_seq_one_letter_code
_entity_poly.pdbx_strand_id
1 'polypeptide(L)'
;MSLDRSSASSRSLEELIRDQIRGTLTTDLDADLVEYGCDRCQERCINPRRSVLEEAGVCLECHVHYAAHGHVRGRISSRWD
;
A
#
# COMPACT_ATOMS: atom_id res chain seq x y z
N MET A 1 -39.76 -32.71 21.23
CA MET A 1 -38.70 -32.22 22.15
C MET A 1 -37.62 -31.58 21.30
N SER A 2 -37.32 -30.33 21.61
CA SER A 2 -36.55 -29.37 20.81
C SER A 2 -35.12 -29.82 20.52
N LEU A 3 -34.73 -29.80 19.25
CA LEU A 3 -33.34 -29.71 18.81
C LEU A 3 -33.10 -28.28 18.38
N ASP A 4 -32.78 -27.45 19.35
CA ASP A 4 -32.15 -26.17 19.09
C ASP A 4 -30.95 -26.06 20.01
N ARG A 5 -29.83 -25.66 19.42
CA ARG A 5 -28.98 -24.55 19.87
C ARG A 5 -27.49 -24.85 19.67
N SER A 6 -26.89 -23.98 18.85
CA SER A 6 -25.45 -23.69 18.75
C SER A 6 -24.66 -24.44 17.67
N SER A 7 -25.03 -24.25 16.41
CA SER A 7 -24.02 -24.13 15.34
C SER A 7 -23.57 -22.67 15.27
N ALA A 8 -22.87 -22.22 16.31
CA ALA A 8 -22.10 -20.99 16.20
C ALA A 8 -20.85 -21.37 15.39
N SER A 9 -20.74 -20.80 14.19
CA SER A 9 -19.59 -20.95 13.30
C SER A 9 -18.32 -20.50 14.02
N SER A 10 -17.67 -21.44 14.71
CA SER A 10 -16.34 -21.28 15.25
C SER A 10 -15.38 -21.41 14.07
N ARG A 11 -15.21 -20.32 13.31
CA ARG A 11 -14.06 -20.21 12.40
C ARG A 11 -12.82 -20.58 13.19
N SER A 12 -12.01 -21.47 12.64
CA SER A 12 -10.80 -21.88 13.34
C SER A 12 -9.90 -20.65 13.50
N LEU A 13 -9.11 -20.60 14.58
CA LEU A 13 -8.15 -19.51 14.78
C LEU A 13 -7.23 -19.32 13.57
N GLU A 14 -6.93 -20.42 12.87
CA GLU A 14 -6.16 -20.43 11.63
C GLU A 14 -6.88 -19.70 10.49
N GLU A 15 -8.19 -19.86 10.33
CA GLU A 15 -8.99 -19.12 9.33
C GLU A 15 -9.02 -17.63 9.63
N LEU A 16 -9.15 -17.23 10.90
CA LEU A 16 -9.13 -15.83 11.31
C LEU A 16 -7.77 -15.18 11.05
N ILE A 17 -6.67 -15.88 11.37
CA ILE A 17 -5.31 -15.39 11.10
C ILE A 17 -5.07 -15.29 9.59
N ARG A 18 -5.53 -16.27 8.79
CA ARG A 18 -5.39 -16.25 7.34
C ARG A 18 -6.17 -15.10 6.70
N ASP A 19 -7.39 -14.83 7.15
CA ASP A 19 -8.20 -13.72 6.67
C ASP A 19 -7.59 -12.37 7.07
N GLN A 20 -7.05 -12.25 8.29
CA GLN A 20 -6.36 -11.05 8.76
C GLN A 20 -5.09 -10.75 7.93
N ILE A 21 -4.26 -11.77 7.68
CA ILE A 21 -3.05 -11.65 6.86
C ILE A 21 -3.43 -11.28 5.43
N ARG A 22 -4.44 -11.94 4.85
CA ARG A 22 -4.91 -11.63 3.49
C ARG A 22 -5.43 -10.20 3.40
N GLY A 23 -6.30 -9.78 4.32
CA GLY A 23 -6.83 -8.42 4.35
C GLY A 23 -5.73 -7.37 4.46
N THR A 24 -4.70 -7.63 5.28
CA THR A 24 -3.55 -6.72 5.45
C THR A 24 -2.68 -6.66 4.19
N LEU A 25 -2.39 -7.81 3.57
CA LEU A 25 -1.56 -7.88 2.36
C LEU A 25 -2.26 -7.33 1.11
N THR A 26 -3.59 -7.35 1.07
CA THR A 26 -4.37 -6.81 -0.07
C THR A 26 -4.84 -5.38 0.16
N THR A 27 -4.64 -4.79 1.34
CA THR A 27 -5.07 -3.39 1.60
C THR A 27 -4.42 -2.43 0.60
N ASP A 28 -3.18 -2.70 0.18
CA ASP A 28 -2.48 -1.92 -0.84
C ASP A 28 -2.95 -2.21 -2.27
N LEU A 29 -3.55 -3.38 -2.53
CA LEU A 29 -4.09 -3.78 -3.83
C LEU A 29 -5.51 -3.23 -4.07
N ASP A 30 -6.26 -3.01 -2.99
CA ASP A 30 -7.60 -2.38 -3.02
C ASP A 30 -7.54 -0.85 -2.93
N ALA A 31 -6.33 -0.27 -2.80
CA ALA A 31 -6.18 1.17 -2.68
C ALA A 31 -6.53 1.85 -4.02
N ASP A 32 -7.44 2.83 -3.96
CA ASP A 32 -7.71 3.71 -5.09
C ASP A 32 -6.39 4.34 -5.57
N LEU A 33 -5.99 4.10 -6.82
CA LEU A 33 -4.76 4.65 -7.37
C LEU A 33 -5.02 6.00 -8.04
N VAL A 34 -4.04 6.91 -7.96
CA VAL A 34 -4.04 8.19 -8.67
C VAL A 34 -2.70 8.40 -9.36
N GLU A 35 -2.78 8.99 -10.54
CA GLU A 35 -1.61 9.38 -11.32
C GLU A 35 -1.40 10.90 -11.25
N TYR A 36 -0.20 11.33 -10.89
CA TYR A 36 0.20 12.74 -10.86
C TYR A 36 1.69 12.91 -11.18
N GLY A 37 2.11 14.13 -11.51
CA GLY A 37 3.52 14.45 -11.76
C GLY A 37 4.32 14.53 -10.46
N CYS A 38 5.40 13.76 -10.35
CA CYS A 38 6.27 13.79 -9.18
C CYS A 38 7.21 15.01 -9.20
N ASP A 39 7.23 15.78 -8.11
CA ASP A 39 8.05 16.99 -7.99
C ASP A 39 9.56 16.71 -8.03
N ARG A 40 9.98 15.48 -7.75
CA ARG A 40 11.40 15.10 -7.67
C ARG A 40 11.95 14.53 -8.98
N CYS A 41 11.31 13.53 -9.56
CA CYS A 41 11.77 12.93 -10.83
C CYS A 41 11.18 13.62 -12.07
N GLN A 42 10.13 14.43 -11.92
CA GLN A 42 9.42 15.10 -13.03
C GLN A 42 8.72 14.13 -14.00
N GLU A 43 8.48 12.89 -13.57
CA GLU A 43 7.74 11.87 -14.32
C GLU A 43 6.30 11.75 -13.79
N ARG A 44 5.40 11.15 -14.58
CA ARG A 44 4.07 10.77 -14.08
C ARG A 44 4.20 9.48 -13.29
N CYS A 45 3.74 9.48 -12.05
CA CYS A 45 3.82 8.33 -11.16
C CYS A 45 2.44 7.98 -10.62
N ILE A 46 2.23 6.69 -10.36
CA ILE A 46 0.98 6.15 -9.80
C ILE A 46 1.23 5.84 -8.33
N ASN A 47 0.40 6.38 -7.44
CA ASN A 47 0.45 6.11 -6.01
C ASN A 47 -0.96 5.97 -5.44
N PRO A 48 -1.12 5.41 -4.22
CA PRO A 48 -2.42 5.35 -3.56
C PRO A 48 -2.99 6.75 -3.27
N ARG A 49 -4.30 6.91 -3.44
CA ARG A 49 -5.05 8.11 -3.06
C ARG A 49 -5.05 8.29 -1.56
N ARG A 50 -5.08 9.56 -1.14
CA ARG A 50 -5.02 10.03 0.25
C ARG A 50 -3.80 9.49 1.01
N SER A 51 -2.75 9.09 0.28
CA SER A 51 -1.49 8.67 0.88
C SER A 51 -0.61 9.88 1.16
N VAL A 52 0.36 9.68 2.07
CA VAL A 52 1.45 10.64 2.33
C VAL A 52 2.20 11.00 1.04
N LEU A 53 2.27 10.07 0.07
CA LEU A 53 2.92 10.29 -1.21
C LEU A 53 2.13 11.30 -2.07
N GLU A 54 0.81 11.12 -2.21
CA GLU A 54 -0.06 12.07 -2.94
C GLU A 54 -0.02 13.46 -2.30
N GLU A 55 -0.12 13.55 -0.97
CA GLU A 55 -0.05 14.84 -0.26
C GLU A 55 1.30 15.53 -0.45
N ALA A 56 2.39 14.76 -0.45
CA ALA A 56 3.74 15.29 -0.64
C ALA A 56 4.12 15.53 -2.11
N GLY A 57 3.29 15.12 -3.09
CA GLY A 57 3.60 15.27 -4.51
C GLY A 57 4.83 14.48 -4.98
N VAL A 58 5.16 13.36 -4.33
CA VAL A 58 6.36 12.56 -4.64
C VAL A 58 6.04 11.07 -4.81
N CYS A 59 6.73 10.42 -5.74
CA CYS A 59 6.61 8.98 -5.91
C CYS A 59 7.33 8.18 -4.81
N LEU A 60 6.91 6.93 -4.62
CA LEU A 60 7.50 6.01 -3.66
C LEU A 60 9.03 5.91 -3.80
N GLU A 61 9.53 5.78 -5.03
CA GLU A 61 10.97 5.66 -5.29
C GLU A 61 11.75 6.89 -4.78
N CYS A 62 11.27 8.09 -5.09
CA CYS A 62 11.87 9.33 -4.60
C CYS A 62 11.76 9.47 -3.08
N HIS A 63 10.65 9.04 -2.49
CA HIS A 63 10.45 9.04 -1.04
C HIS A 63 11.43 8.10 -0.33
N VAL A 64 11.56 6.86 -0.82
CA VAL A 64 12.48 5.85 -0.28
C VAL A 64 13.92 6.31 -0.41
N HIS A 65 14.31 6.86 -1.56
CA HIS A 65 15.66 7.39 -1.76
C HIS A 65 15.97 8.54 -0.79
N TYR A 66 15.02 9.45 -0.56
CA TYR A 66 15.16 10.50 0.44
C TYR A 66 15.30 9.93 1.86
N ALA A 67 14.48 8.94 2.22
CA ALA A 67 14.55 8.30 3.53
C ALA A 67 15.89 7.58 3.77
N ALA A 68 16.44 6.95 2.74
CA ALA A 68 17.70 6.20 2.81
C ALA A 68 18.95 7.11 2.82
N HIS A 69 18.92 8.25 2.11
CA HIS A 69 20.12 9.04 1.83
C HIS A 69 20.04 10.52 2.23
N GLY A 70 18.90 10.98 2.75
CA GLY A 70 18.65 12.41 3.01
C GLY A 70 18.42 13.22 1.74
N HIS A 71 18.51 14.56 1.83
CA HIS A 71 18.30 15.46 0.69
C HIS A 71 19.40 15.29 -0.37
N VAL A 72 19.19 14.38 -1.31
CA VAL A 72 20.07 14.21 -2.47
C VAL A 72 19.46 14.97 -3.65
N ARG A 73 20.14 16.04 -4.07
CA ARG A 73 19.91 16.71 -5.37
C ARG A 73 20.49 15.81 -6.48
N GLY A 74 19.76 14.78 -6.85
CA GLY A 74 20.13 13.89 -7.96
C GLY A 74 18.87 13.41 -8.68
N ARG A 75 18.89 13.45 -10.01
CA ARG A 75 17.81 12.90 -10.84
C ARG A 75 17.87 11.38 -10.70
N ILE A 76 16.92 10.80 -9.97
CA ILE A 76 16.75 9.35 -9.93
C ILE A 76 16.16 8.99 -11.29
N SER A 77 16.98 8.43 -12.16
CA SER A 77 16.59 7.97 -13.49
C SER A 77 15.91 6.63 -13.33
N SER A 78 14.62 6.53 -13.64
CA SER A 78 13.80 5.31 -13.62
C SER A 78 14.18 4.28 -14.70
N ARG A 79 15.36 4.41 -15.32
CA ARG A 79 15.85 3.45 -16.32
C ARG A 79 16.50 2.27 -15.62
N TRP A 80 15.73 1.21 -15.53
CA TRP A 80 16.22 -0.15 -15.31
C TRP A 80 16.75 -0.68 -16.65
N ASP A 81 18.06 -0.55 -16.88
CA ASP A 81 18.80 -1.36 -17.87
C ASP A 81 19.37 -2.61 -17.18
#